data_AF-A0A2U1Q7Q5-F1
#
_entry.id   AF-A0A2U1Q7Q5-F1
#
_cell.length_a   1.000
_cell.length_b   1.000
_cell.length_c   1.000
_cell.angle_alpha   90.00
_cell.angle_beta   90.00
_cell.angle_gamma   90.00
#
_symmetry.space_group_name_H-M   'P 1'
#
loop_
_entity.id
_entity.type
_entity.pdbx_description
1 polymer ?
#
loop_
_entity_poly.entity_id
_entity_poly.type
_entity_poly.pdbx_seq_one_letter_code
_entity_poly.pdbx_strand_id
1 'polypeptide(L)'
;MVGILSLPVDILTMIMVIVATSGNGARDLAWISATCKDFKEVAKQASVLKMLNFRDSISTCTLDYRKHRHPKDILFLCARYGNQIAESSFGKGILDGDYWCWLMTFLNSNPVRDESGSIICGPLWHPRLVRSFILHGRCQHISKIFVPLHRYIVSNSILKETRPYCAPSEIMDMCQYEQTRADILSYITQYAKSTGRPIEDFMVEPNKRPTSLAHRENVIAVFDLLFPPPPF
;
A
#
# COMPACT_ATOMS: atom_id res chain seq x y z
N MET A 1 33.82 5.64 -27.86
CA MET A 1 33.76 4.68 -26.75
C MET A 1 32.30 4.29 -26.58
N VAL A 2 31.92 3.07 -26.99
CA VAL A 2 30.52 2.60 -26.97
C VAL A 2 30.23 2.04 -25.59
N GLY A 3 29.37 2.71 -24.82
CA GLY A 3 28.98 2.28 -23.48
C GLY A 3 27.72 1.41 -23.51
N ILE A 4 27.51 0.58 -22.50
CA ILE A 4 26.33 -0.31 -22.40
C ILE A 4 24.99 0.46 -22.46
N LEU A 5 25.00 1.75 -22.12
CA LEU A 5 23.85 2.66 -22.18
C LEU A 5 23.51 3.13 -23.60
N SER A 6 24.37 2.86 -24.59
CA SER A 6 24.07 3.13 -26.01
C SER A 6 23.32 1.98 -26.69
N LEU A 7 23.01 0.92 -25.95
CA LEU A 7 22.20 -0.19 -26.44
C LEU A 7 20.72 0.23 -26.56
N PRO A 8 19.99 -0.28 -27.59
CA PRO A 8 18.54 -0.17 -27.66
C PRO A 8 17.87 -0.66 -26.37
N VAL A 9 16.79 0.02 -25.97
CA VAL A 9 16.04 -0.28 -24.74
C VAL A 9 15.58 -1.74 -24.70
N ASP A 10 15.19 -2.32 -25.83
CA ASP A 10 14.76 -3.72 -25.88
C ASP A 10 15.88 -4.70 -25.51
N ILE A 11 17.11 -4.42 -25.95
CA ILE A 11 18.29 -5.23 -25.60
C ILE A 11 18.62 -5.04 -24.12
N LEU A 12 18.52 -3.81 -23.61
CA LEU A 12 18.73 -3.50 -22.21
C LEU A 12 17.70 -4.19 -21.31
N THR A 13 16.43 -4.21 -21.71
CA THR A 13 15.34 -4.93 -21.04
C THR A 13 15.61 -6.43 -21.06
N MET A 14 16.07 -6.99 -22.17
CA MET A 14 16.42 -8.41 -22.24
C MET A 14 17.56 -8.77 -21.28
N ILE A 15 18.62 -7.95 -21.21
CA ILE A 15 19.71 -8.11 -20.25
C ILE A 15 19.18 -8.07 -18.81
N MET A 16 18.30 -7.11 -18.50
CA MET A 16 17.72 -6.97 -17.17
C MET A 16 16.77 -8.12 -16.81
N VAL A 17 16.04 -8.69 -17.77
CA VAL A 17 15.25 -9.92 -17.59
C VAL A 17 16.17 -11.10 -17.26
N ILE A 18 17.28 -11.27 -18.00
CA ILE A 18 18.25 -12.35 -17.74
C ILE A 18 18.81 -12.22 -16.31
N VAL A 19 19.21 -11.01 -15.91
CA VAL A 19 19.66 -10.72 -14.54
C VAL A 19 18.55 -11.05 -13.54
N ALA A 20 17.32 -10.58 -13.77
CA ALA A 20 16.18 -10.82 -12.89
C ALA A 20 15.86 -12.32 -12.72
N THR A 21 16.08 -13.13 -13.76
CA THR A 21 15.84 -14.59 -13.72
C THR A 21 16.96 -15.41 -13.10
N SER A 22 18.14 -14.80 -12.90
CA SER A 22 19.30 -15.47 -12.30
C SER A 22 19.06 -15.82 -10.82
N GLY A 23 19.93 -16.67 -10.24
CA GLY A 23 19.73 -17.17 -8.88
C GLY A 23 19.65 -16.10 -7.79
N ASN A 24 20.37 -14.99 -7.94
CA ASN A 24 20.30 -13.83 -7.05
C ASN A 24 19.63 -12.62 -7.73
N GLY A 25 18.72 -12.87 -8.68
CA GLY A 25 18.22 -11.84 -9.58
C GLY A 25 17.60 -10.63 -8.90
N ALA A 26 16.95 -10.80 -7.74
CA ALA A 26 16.45 -9.68 -6.94
C ALA A 26 17.57 -8.74 -6.44
N ARG A 27 18.67 -9.29 -5.95
CA ARG A 27 19.82 -8.54 -5.44
C ARG A 27 20.59 -7.87 -6.57
N ASP A 28 20.85 -8.62 -7.64
CA ASP A 28 21.65 -8.15 -8.76
C ASP A 28 20.89 -7.06 -9.53
N LEU A 29 19.57 -7.19 -9.67
CA LEU A 29 18.73 -6.15 -10.25
C LEU A 29 18.72 -4.88 -9.39
N ALA A 30 18.65 -5.01 -8.06
CA ALA A 30 18.73 -3.87 -7.14
C ALA A 30 20.08 -3.14 -7.24
N TRP A 31 21.19 -3.88 -7.38
CA TRP A 31 22.52 -3.30 -7.56
C TRP A 31 22.66 -2.61 -8.91
N ILE A 32 22.27 -3.26 -10.00
CA ILE A 32 22.37 -2.67 -11.35
C ILE A 32 21.48 -1.43 -11.48
N SER A 33 20.25 -1.47 -10.95
CA SER A 33 19.35 -0.31 -10.95
C SER A 33 19.85 0.88 -10.11
N ALA A 34 20.77 0.66 -9.16
CA ALA A 34 21.40 1.74 -8.40
C ALA A 34 22.54 2.43 -9.17
N THR A 35 23.03 1.86 -10.27
CA THR A 35 24.19 2.40 -11.01
C THR A 35 23.85 3.61 -11.87
N CYS A 36 22.72 3.61 -12.59
CA CYS A 36 22.31 4.73 -13.43
C CYS A 36 20.78 4.81 -13.62
N LYS A 37 20.31 5.96 -14.12
CA LYS A 37 18.88 6.24 -14.33
C LYS A 37 18.26 5.29 -15.36
N ASP A 38 18.95 4.97 -16.45
CA ASP A 38 18.39 4.12 -17.52
C ASP A 38 18.17 2.69 -17.04
N PHE A 39 19.13 2.11 -16.31
CA PHE A 39 18.95 0.81 -15.67
C PHE A 39 17.84 0.81 -14.63
N LYS A 40 17.68 1.91 -13.89
CA LYS A 40 16.58 2.07 -12.93
C LYS A 40 15.22 2.06 -13.62
N GLU A 41 15.08 2.77 -14.73
CA GLU A 41 13.81 2.82 -15.48
C GLU A 41 13.48 1.46 -16.13
N VAL A 42 14.48 0.77 -16.68
CA VAL A 42 14.28 -0.59 -17.21
C VAL A 42 13.95 -1.59 -16.10
N ALA A 43 14.62 -1.52 -14.94
CA ALA A 43 14.34 -2.41 -13.80
C ALA A 43 12.92 -2.28 -13.25
N LYS A 44 12.29 -1.11 -13.38
CA LYS A 44 10.90 -0.86 -12.96
C LYS A 44 9.86 -1.44 -13.93
N GLN A 45 10.27 -1.82 -15.15
CA GLN A 45 9.33 -2.34 -16.13
C GLN A 45 8.68 -3.64 -15.63
N ALA A 46 7.37 -3.76 -15.84
CA ALA A 46 6.62 -4.93 -15.42
C ALA A 46 7.13 -6.22 -16.08
N SER A 47 7.65 -6.15 -17.31
CA SER A 47 8.30 -7.27 -18.02
C SER A 47 9.51 -7.82 -17.28
N VAL A 48 10.29 -6.96 -16.62
CA VAL A 48 11.48 -7.34 -15.84
C VAL A 48 11.06 -7.83 -14.45
N LEU A 49 10.20 -7.09 -13.74
CA LEU A 49 9.79 -7.42 -12.39
C LEU A 49 8.96 -8.72 -12.30
N LYS A 50 8.18 -9.06 -13.34
CA LYS A 50 7.45 -10.33 -13.41
C LYS A 50 8.37 -11.55 -13.53
N MET A 51 9.56 -11.34 -14.09
CA MET A 51 10.56 -12.39 -14.31
C MET A 51 11.54 -12.50 -13.14
N LEU A 52 11.36 -11.70 -12.08
CA LEU A 52 12.22 -11.73 -10.92
C LEU A 52 12.14 -13.09 -10.23
N ASN A 53 13.25 -13.82 -10.29
CA ASN A 53 13.35 -15.14 -9.75
C ASN A 53 13.71 -15.06 -8.26
N PHE A 54 12.81 -15.55 -7.42
CA PHE A 54 13.06 -15.76 -5.99
C PHE A 54 13.41 -17.23 -5.68
N ARG A 55 13.47 -18.15 -6.67
CA ARG A 55 13.62 -19.60 -6.42
C ARG A 55 14.86 -19.99 -5.64
N ASP A 56 16.04 -19.45 -5.95
CA ASP A 56 17.26 -19.87 -5.22
C ASP A 56 17.31 -19.27 -3.80
N SER A 57 16.53 -18.21 -3.56
CA SER A 57 16.21 -17.71 -2.22
C SER A 57 15.12 -18.52 -1.49
N ILE A 58 14.44 -19.46 -2.18
CA ILE A 58 13.39 -20.33 -1.63
C ILE A 58 13.88 -21.78 -1.47
N SER A 59 14.74 -22.31 -2.35
CA SER A 59 15.16 -23.73 -2.29
C SER A 59 16.37 -24.01 -1.39
N THR A 60 17.19 -23.00 -1.08
CA THR A 60 18.30 -23.09 -0.10
C THR A 60 18.06 -22.22 1.13
N CYS A 61 16.92 -21.55 1.17
CA CYS A 61 16.50 -20.69 2.25
C CYS A 61 15.02 -20.99 2.50
N THR A 62 14.72 -21.74 3.55
CA THR A 62 13.86 -21.13 4.55
C THR A 62 14.54 -19.81 4.89
N LEU A 63 14.23 -18.76 4.11
CA LEU A 63 14.69 -17.41 4.33
C LEU A 63 14.35 -17.18 5.79
N ASP A 64 15.37 -17.16 6.63
CA ASP A 64 15.15 -16.90 8.04
C ASP A 64 14.66 -15.47 8.07
N TYR A 65 13.33 -15.29 7.99
CA TYR A 65 12.67 -14.00 7.95
C TYR A 65 13.14 -13.14 9.12
N ARG A 66 13.65 -13.77 10.21
CA ARG A 66 14.29 -13.10 11.34
C ARG A 66 15.50 -12.26 10.92
N LYS A 67 16.31 -12.69 9.95
CA LYS A 67 17.48 -11.95 9.44
C LYS A 67 17.09 -10.68 8.67
N HIS A 68 15.89 -10.68 8.08
CA HIS A 68 15.33 -9.55 7.35
C HIS A 68 14.30 -8.77 8.20
N ARG A 69 14.29 -8.93 9.54
CA ARG A 69 13.42 -8.11 10.42
C ARG A 69 13.91 -6.69 10.61
N HIS A 70 15.08 -6.33 10.08
CA HIS A 70 15.60 -4.99 10.23
C HIS A 70 14.65 -3.98 9.56
N PRO A 71 14.17 -2.93 10.24
CA PRO A 71 13.13 -2.03 9.71
C PRO A 71 13.48 -1.29 8.42
N LYS A 72 14.77 -1.23 8.08
CA LYS A 72 15.30 -0.63 6.84
C LYS A 72 15.65 -1.65 5.75
N ASP A 73 15.49 -2.95 6.02
CA ASP A 73 15.71 -3.99 5.01
C ASP A 73 14.66 -3.88 3.91
N ILE A 74 15.08 -4.03 2.66
CA ILE A 74 14.19 -3.90 1.50
C ILE A 74 13.08 -4.96 1.53
N LEU A 75 13.36 -6.20 1.96
CA LEU A 75 12.35 -7.25 2.05
C LEU A 75 11.33 -6.93 3.14
N PHE A 76 11.79 -6.39 4.27
CA PHE A 76 10.90 -5.91 5.33
C PHE A 76 10.00 -4.78 4.85
N LEU A 77 10.58 -3.80 4.15
CA LEU A 77 9.84 -2.66 3.60
C LEU A 77 8.81 -3.13 2.56
N CYS A 78 9.20 -4.00 1.62
CA CYS A 78 8.29 -4.57 0.63
C CYS A 78 7.14 -5.35 1.28
N ALA A 79 7.44 -6.23 2.25
CA ALA A 79 6.43 -6.97 3.00
C ALA A 79 5.51 -6.02 3.78
N ARG A 80 6.07 -4.99 4.42
CA ARG A 80 5.30 -3.97 5.15
C ARG A 80 4.35 -3.21 4.22
N TYR A 81 4.83 -2.71 3.09
CA TYR A 81 4.00 -2.00 2.11
C TYR A 81 2.94 -2.91 1.49
N GLY A 82 3.29 -4.16 1.18
CA GLY A 82 2.36 -5.17 0.69
C GLY A 82 1.23 -5.43 1.69
N ASN A 83 1.58 -5.63 2.95
CA ASN A 83 0.60 -5.82 4.03
C ASN A 83 -0.31 -4.60 4.21
N GLN A 84 0.24 -3.38 4.19
CA GLN A 84 -0.56 -2.15 4.27
C GLN A 84 -1.56 -2.02 3.11
N ILE A 85 -1.13 -2.33 1.88
CA ILE A 85 -2.00 -2.31 0.70
C ILE A 85 -3.09 -3.38 0.82
N ALA A 86 -2.73 -4.59 1.28
CA ALA A 86 -3.67 -5.68 1.47
C ALA A 86 -4.73 -5.32 2.51
N GLU A 87 -4.32 -4.83 3.69
CA GLU A 87 -5.24 -4.40 4.75
C GLU A 87 -6.17 -3.27 4.28
N SER A 88 -5.63 -2.27 3.59
CA SER A 88 -6.41 -1.17 3.02
C SER A 88 -7.43 -1.66 2.00
N SER A 89 -7.04 -2.59 1.13
CA SER A 89 -7.94 -3.18 0.13
C SER A 89 -9.06 -3.99 0.80
N PHE A 90 -8.74 -4.71 1.86
CA PHE A 90 -9.71 -5.46 2.66
C PHE A 90 -10.70 -4.54 3.38
N GLY A 91 -10.20 -3.46 3.99
CA GLY A 91 -11.01 -2.44 4.62
C GLY A 91 -11.99 -1.79 3.64
N LYS A 92 -11.54 -1.54 2.40
CA LYS A 92 -12.43 -1.08 1.33
C LYS A 92 -13.53 -2.12 1.04
N GLY A 93 -13.17 -3.38 0.86
CA GLY A 93 -14.14 -4.46 0.61
C GLY A 93 -15.20 -4.57 1.72
N ILE A 94 -14.79 -4.43 2.98
CA ILE A 94 -15.72 -4.37 4.12
C ILE A 94 -16.72 -3.22 3.99
N LEU A 95 -16.25 -2.02 3.63
CA LEU A 95 -17.11 -0.84 3.43
C LEU A 95 -18.05 -0.98 2.24
N ASP A 96 -17.58 -1.60 1.15
CA ASP A 96 -18.37 -1.87 -0.05
C ASP A 96 -19.42 -2.98 0.17
N GLY A 97 -19.42 -3.63 1.34
CA GLY A 97 -20.33 -4.73 1.65
C GLY A 97 -19.97 -6.04 0.96
N ASP A 98 -18.70 -6.23 0.59
CA ASP A 98 -18.23 -7.44 -0.06
C ASP A 98 -18.37 -8.65 0.87
N TYR A 99 -19.18 -9.63 0.44
CA TYR A 99 -19.50 -10.82 1.21
C TYR A 99 -18.24 -11.61 1.61
N TRP A 100 -17.27 -11.75 0.71
CA TRP A 100 -16.06 -12.52 0.97
C TRP A 100 -15.16 -11.85 1.99
N CYS A 101 -15.04 -10.52 1.95
CA CYS A 101 -14.28 -9.77 2.96
C CYS A 101 -14.90 -9.92 4.35
N TRP A 102 -16.23 -9.85 4.44
CA TRP A 102 -16.95 -10.12 5.69
C TRP A 102 -16.74 -11.56 6.16
N LEU A 103 -16.97 -12.55 5.29
CA LEU A 103 -16.79 -13.97 5.60
C LEU A 103 -15.39 -14.27 6.13
N MET A 104 -14.35 -13.74 5.50
CA MET A 104 -12.97 -13.92 5.93
C MET A 104 -12.69 -13.32 7.31
N THR A 105 -13.33 -12.22 7.67
CA THR A 105 -13.23 -11.65 9.03
C THR A 105 -13.83 -12.62 10.05
N PHE A 106 -14.99 -13.22 9.76
CA PHE A 106 -15.62 -14.20 10.66
C PHE A 106 -14.81 -15.48 10.80
N LEU A 107 -14.30 -16.01 9.69
CA LEU A 107 -13.53 -17.27 9.66
C LEU A 107 -12.13 -17.14 10.27
N ASN A 108 -11.53 -15.94 10.25
CA ASN A 108 -10.20 -15.67 10.81
C ASN A 108 -10.25 -14.94 12.15
N SER A 109 -11.21 -15.33 12.99
CA SER A 109 -11.38 -14.82 14.36
C SER A 109 -10.31 -15.32 15.33
N ASN A 110 -9.52 -16.33 14.95
CA ASN A 110 -8.43 -16.87 15.76
C ASN A 110 -7.06 -16.41 15.24
N PRO A 111 -6.14 -15.98 16.13
CA PRO A 111 -4.76 -15.66 15.73
C PRO A 111 -4.05 -16.91 15.20
N VAL A 112 -3.34 -16.74 14.07
CA VAL A 112 -2.48 -17.78 13.52
C VAL A 112 -1.26 -17.93 14.41
N ARG A 113 -1.00 -19.16 14.84
CA ARG A 113 0.15 -19.51 15.68
C ARG A 113 1.18 -20.30 14.88
N ASP A 114 2.46 -20.14 15.20
CA ASP A 114 3.52 -21.00 14.66
C ASP A 114 3.56 -22.34 15.39
N GLU A 115 4.48 -23.21 14.94
CA GLU A 115 4.75 -24.52 15.55
C GLU A 115 5.14 -24.43 17.03
N SER A 116 5.61 -23.25 17.49
CA SER A 116 5.91 -22.98 18.91
C SER A 116 4.73 -22.43 19.71
N GLY A 117 3.57 -22.24 19.07
CA GLY A 117 2.38 -21.63 19.67
C GLY A 117 2.41 -20.09 19.73
N SER A 118 3.47 -19.46 19.19
CA SER A 118 3.62 -18.01 19.14
C SER A 118 2.72 -17.40 18.07
N ILE A 119 2.09 -16.27 18.35
CA ILE A 119 1.20 -15.60 17.39
C ILE A 119 2.05 -15.03 16.24
N ILE A 120 1.85 -15.58 15.03
CA ILE A 120 2.43 -15.06 13.78
C ILE A 120 1.61 -13.89 13.27
N CYS A 121 0.29 -14.01 13.35
CA CYS A 121 -0.66 -13.02 12.86
C CYS A 121 -1.89 -12.97 13.76
N GLY A 122 -2.26 -11.78 14.20
CA GLY A 122 -3.51 -11.57 14.93
C GLY A 122 -4.75 -11.80 14.05
N PRO A 123 -5.92 -12.01 14.65
CA PRO A 123 -7.17 -12.18 13.90
C PRO A 123 -7.45 -10.98 12.99
N LEU A 124 -8.11 -11.24 11.86
CA LEU A 124 -8.60 -10.19 10.98
C LEU A 124 -9.74 -9.46 11.69
N TRP A 125 -9.48 -8.23 12.14
CA TRP A 125 -10.44 -7.42 12.87
C TRP A 125 -10.96 -6.30 11.97
N HIS A 126 -12.25 -6.31 11.64
CA HIS A 126 -12.82 -5.39 10.66
C HIS A 126 -12.55 -3.89 10.96
N PRO A 127 -12.57 -3.39 12.22
CA PRO A 127 -12.21 -2.00 12.50
C PRO A 127 -10.75 -1.69 12.22
N ARG A 128 -9.81 -2.61 12.48
CA ARG A 128 -8.39 -2.44 12.08
C ARG A 128 -8.25 -2.30 10.57
N LEU A 129 -8.99 -3.12 9.81
CA LEU A 129 -8.93 -3.11 8.36
C LEU A 129 -9.54 -1.84 7.78
N VAL A 130 -10.70 -1.40 8.28
CA VAL A 130 -11.33 -0.12 7.91
C VAL A 130 -10.43 1.07 8.30
N ARG A 131 -9.82 1.04 9.48
CA ARG A 131 -8.83 2.03 9.92
C ARG A 131 -7.62 2.10 8.98
N SER A 132 -7.09 0.95 8.57
CA SER A 132 -5.99 0.84 7.61
C SER A 132 -6.40 1.40 6.23
N PHE A 133 -7.66 1.19 5.83
CA PHE A 133 -8.20 1.81 4.63
C PHE A 133 -8.27 3.33 4.72
N ILE A 134 -8.78 3.92 5.81
CA ILE A 134 -8.79 5.38 6.02
C ILE A 134 -7.37 5.95 5.93
N LEU A 135 -6.39 5.30 6.55
CA LEU A 135 -5.00 5.75 6.56
C LEU A 135 -4.31 5.63 5.20
N HIS A 136 -4.46 4.49 4.53
CA HIS A 136 -3.61 4.09 3.39
C HIS A 136 -4.36 3.98 2.06
N GLY A 137 -5.67 4.20 2.06
CA GLY A 137 -6.51 4.15 0.88
C GLY A 137 -6.10 5.18 -0.17
N ARG A 138 -6.23 4.80 -1.45
CA ARG A 138 -6.01 5.71 -2.58
C ARG A 138 -7.02 6.86 -2.55
N CYS A 139 -6.59 8.07 -2.94
CA CYS A 139 -7.44 9.27 -2.96
C CYS A 139 -8.79 9.05 -3.65
N GLN A 140 -8.76 8.39 -4.83
CA GLN A 140 -9.95 8.07 -5.63
C GLN A 140 -10.96 7.15 -4.93
N HIS A 141 -10.48 6.33 -3.98
CA HIS A 141 -11.36 5.48 -3.17
C HIS A 141 -11.85 6.26 -1.97
N ILE A 142 -10.98 7.02 -1.30
CA ILE A 142 -11.35 7.85 -0.14
C ILE A 142 -12.38 8.92 -0.51
N SER A 143 -12.32 9.49 -1.70
CA SER A 143 -13.28 10.52 -2.11
C SER A 143 -14.72 10.03 -2.27
N LYS A 144 -14.94 8.71 -2.35
CA LYS A 144 -16.24 8.09 -2.63
C LYS A 144 -16.85 7.34 -1.45
N ILE A 145 -16.13 7.23 -0.34
CA ILE A 145 -16.52 6.36 0.78
C ILE A 145 -17.33 7.07 1.86
N PHE A 146 -17.74 8.32 1.65
CA PHE A 146 -18.52 9.08 2.63
C PHE A 146 -19.72 8.28 3.15
N VAL A 147 -20.61 7.85 2.25
CA VAL A 147 -21.83 7.11 2.62
C VAL A 147 -21.49 5.73 3.22
N PRO A 148 -20.64 4.89 2.58
CA PRO A 148 -20.25 3.60 3.15
C PRO A 148 -19.61 3.70 4.55
N LEU A 149 -18.65 4.62 4.73
CA LEU A 149 -17.93 4.78 5.99
C LEU A 149 -18.85 5.31 7.09
N HIS A 150 -19.66 6.32 6.79
CA HIS A 150 -20.64 6.84 7.75
C HIS A 150 -21.63 5.76 8.19
N ARG A 151 -22.18 4.99 7.24
CA ARG A 151 -23.07 3.85 7.57
C ARG A 151 -22.36 2.81 8.42
N TYR A 152 -21.14 2.43 8.04
CA TYR A 152 -20.35 1.47 8.81
C TYR A 152 -20.14 1.93 10.25
N ILE A 153 -19.76 3.19 10.47
CA ILE A 153 -19.54 3.77 11.80
C ILE A 153 -20.84 3.75 12.61
N VAL A 154 -21.95 4.23 12.04
CA VAL A 154 -23.25 4.27 12.72
C VAL A 154 -23.75 2.86 13.09
N SER A 155 -23.56 1.88 12.21
CA SER A 155 -24.04 0.51 12.41
C SER A 155 -23.18 -0.28 13.40
N ASN A 156 -21.86 -0.07 13.42
CA ASN A 156 -20.92 -0.94 14.13
C ASN A 156 -20.26 -0.31 15.36
N SER A 157 -20.46 0.99 15.63
CA SER A 157 -19.88 1.62 16.82
C SER A 157 -20.44 1.02 18.12
N ILE A 158 -19.53 0.81 19.07
CA ILE A 158 -19.81 0.20 20.38
C ILE A 158 -20.56 1.19 21.28
N LEU A 159 -20.23 2.47 21.14
CA LEU A 159 -20.84 3.57 21.89
C LEU A 159 -22.17 3.98 21.24
N LYS A 160 -23.28 3.38 21.71
CA LYS A 160 -24.64 3.71 21.23
C LYS A 160 -25.01 5.18 21.45
N GLU A 161 -24.44 5.80 22.49
CA GLU A 161 -24.71 7.19 22.90
C GLU A 161 -24.01 8.25 22.02
N THR A 162 -22.94 7.90 21.31
CA THR A 162 -22.19 8.83 20.45
C THR A 162 -22.57 8.73 18.96
N ARG A 163 -23.54 7.86 18.61
CA ARG A 163 -24.06 7.68 17.24
C ARG A 163 -24.58 8.96 16.54
N PRO A 164 -25.19 9.94 17.23
CA PRO A 164 -25.60 11.19 16.60
C PRO A 164 -24.42 12.14 16.28
N TYR A 165 -23.23 11.86 16.82
CA TYR A 165 -22.02 12.68 16.70
C TYR A 165 -20.92 11.98 15.88
N CYS A 166 -21.30 11.05 14.97
CA CYS A 166 -20.43 10.19 14.15
C CYS A 166 -19.58 10.94 13.08
N ALA A 167 -19.04 12.11 13.44
CA ALA A 167 -18.14 12.94 12.64
C ALA A 167 -18.46 13.03 11.14
N PRO A 168 -19.73 13.29 10.76
CA PRO A 168 -20.09 13.41 9.34
C PRO A 168 -19.34 14.55 8.68
N SER A 169 -19.06 15.64 9.41
CA SER A 169 -18.23 16.76 8.96
C SER A 169 -16.80 16.33 8.60
N GLU A 170 -16.13 15.60 9.49
CA GLU A 170 -14.73 15.24 9.33
C GLU A 170 -14.56 14.21 8.21
N ILE A 171 -15.51 13.27 8.08
CA ILE A 171 -15.53 12.33 6.96
C ILE A 171 -15.78 13.07 5.65
N MET A 172 -16.72 14.03 5.63
CA MET A 172 -17.01 14.85 4.45
C MET A 172 -15.78 15.66 4.04
N ASP A 173 -15.13 16.35 4.97
CA ASP A 173 -13.93 17.16 4.74
C ASP A 173 -12.80 16.30 4.17
N MET A 174 -12.58 15.11 4.75
CA MET A 174 -11.61 14.15 4.23
C MET A 174 -11.95 13.73 2.79
N CYS A 175 -13.20 13.40 2.49
CA CYS A 175 -13.62 12.98 1.16
C CYS A 175 -13.45 14.09 0.11
N GLN A 176 -13.86 15.32 0.45
CA GLN A 176 -13.75 16.49 -0.43
C GLN A 176 -12.29 16.88 -0.70
N TYR A 177 -11.45 16.84 0.33
CA TYR A 177 -10.02 17.07 0.19
C TYR A 177 -9.39 16.02 -0.75
N GLU A 178 -9.69 14.74 -0.52
CA GLU A 178 -9.15 13.65 -1.33
C GLU A 178 -9.70 13.64 -2.76
N GLN A 179 -10.93 14.15 -2.98
CA GLN A 179 -11.48 14.40 -4.31
C GLN A 179 -10.68 15.46 -5.04
N THR A 180 -10.50 16.64 -4.42
CA THR A 180 -9.71 17.74 -4.98
C THR A 180 -8.29 17.28 -5.34
N ARG A 181 -7.67 16.51 -4.43
CA ARG A 181 -6.34 15.93 -4.66
C ARG A 181 -6.33 14.94 -5.82
N ALA A 182 -7.33 14.07 -5.92
CA ALA A 182 -7.44 13.11 -7.02
C ALA A 182 -7.58 13.82 -8.38
N ASP A 183 -8.35 14.90 -8.43
CA ASP A 183 -8.57 15.70 -9.64
C ASP A 183 -7.28 16.41 -10.07
N ILE A 184 -6.55 17.02 -9.13
CA ILE A 184 -5.22 17.62 -9.39
C ILE A 184 -4.25 16.57 -9.93
N LEU A 185 -4.17 15.39 -9.28
CA LEU A 185 -3.28 14.32 -9.72
C LEU A 185 -3.65 13.80 -11.11
N SER A 186 -4.95 13.68 -11.40
CA SER A 186 -5.46 13.28 -12.72
C SER A 186 -5.04 14.28 -13.80
N TYR A 187 -5.25 15.57 -13.54
CA TYR A 187 -4.86 16.66 -14.44
C TYR A 187 -3.36 16.66 -14.73
N ILE A 188 -2.52 16.63 -13.67
CA ILE A 188 -1.06 16.59 -13.81
C ILE A 188 -0.63 15.36 -14.62
N THR A 189 -1.22 14.20 -14.33
CA THR A 189 -0.92 12.96 -15.06
C THR A 189 -1.25 13.08 -16.54
N GLN A 190 -2.40 13.67 -16.88
CA GLN A 190 -2.81 13.87 -18.27
C GLN A 190 -1.91 14.88 -18.98
N TYR A 191 -1.52 15.96 -18.29
CA TYR A 191 -0.62 16.98 -18.82
C TYR A 191 0.81 16.46 -19.04
N ALA A 192 1.34 15.66 -18.12
CA ALA A 192 2.63 15.00 -18.27
C ALA A 192 2.64 14.07 -19.50
N LYS A 193 1.54 13.30 -19.68
CA LYS A 193 1.37 12.45 -20.86
C LYS A 193 1.32 13.25 -22.16
N SER A 194 0.62 14.38 -22.21
CA SER A 194 0.51 15.19 -23.43
C SER A 194 1.81 15.92 -23.79
N THR A 195 2.65 16.21 -22.80
CA THR A 195 3.94 16.91 -22.99
C THR A 195 5.14 15.98 -23.11
N GLY A 196 4.95 14.66 -22.92
CA GLY A 196 6.03 13.67 -22.96
C GLY A 196 7.06 13.82 -21.84
N ARG A 197 6.73 14.56 -20.77
CA ARG A 197 7.62 14.82 -19.64
C ARG A 197 7.23 13.94 -18.44
N PRO A 198 8.21 13.54 -17.61
CA PRO A 198 7.92 12.80 -16.38
C PRO A 198 7.01 13.61 -15.44
N ILE A 199 6.10 12.92 -14.74
CA ILE A 199 5.14 13.55 -13.81
C ILE A 199 5.88 14.35 -12.73
N GLU A 200 7.04 13.87 -12.33
CA GLU A 200 7.94 14.45 -11.34
C GLU A 200 8.37 15.89 -11.70
N ASP A 201 8.41 16.25 -12.98
CA ASP A 201 8.77 17.61 -13.43
C ASP A 201 7.65 18.64 -13.14
N PHE A 202 6.43 18.16 -12.95
CA PHE A 202 5.24 18.99 -12.68
C PHE A 202 4.82 18.95 -11.21
N MET A 203 5.36 18.01 -10.44
CA MET A 203 5.22 18.00 -9.00
C MET A 203 6.24 18.97 -8.43
N VAL A 204 5.80 20.19 -8.09
CA VAL A 204 6.60 21.06 -7.20
C VAL A 204 6.86 20.26 -5.91
N GLU A 205 8.05 20.36 -5.32
CA GLU A 205 8.25 19.98 -3.92
C GLU A 205 7.48 20.98 -3.03
N PRO A 206 6.23 20.69 -2.63
CA PRO A 206 5.90 20.99 -1.25
C PRO A 206 5.08 19.83 -0.69
N ASN A 207 5.66 19.07 0.24
CA ASN A 207 4.93 18.36 1.30
C ASN A 207 5.93 17.65 2.24
N LYS A 208 6.84 18.42 2.84
CA LYS A 208 7.39 18.03 4.15
C LYS A 208 6.21 18.09 5.13
N ARG A 209 5.60 16.92 5.37
CA ARG A 209 4.26 16.65 5.95
C ARG A 209 3.10 17.11 5.07
N PRO A 210 2.29 16.19 4.51
CA PRO A 210 1.13 16.57 3.73
C PRO A 210 0.00 17.05 4.64
N THR A 211 -0.59 18.20 4.32
CA THR A 211 -1.92 18.61 4.82
C THR A 211 -2.98 17.52 4.66
N SER A 212 -2.75 16.54 3.77
CA SER A 212 -3.60 15.35 3.62
C SER A 212 -3.62 14.42 4.83
N LEU A 213 -2.54 14.35 5.61
CA LEU A 213 -2.51 13.52 6.81
C LEU A 213 -3.45 14.08 7.86
N ALA A 214 -3.54 15.40 8.01
CA ALA A 214 -4.38 16.03 9.04
C ALA A 214 -5.86 15.65 8.91
N HIS A 215 -6.43 15.63 7.69
CA HIS A 215 -7.83 15.24 7.50
C HIS A 215 -8.07 13.76 7.81
N ARG A 216 -7.18 12.88 7.36
CA ARG A 216 -7.26 11.44 7.67
C ARG A 216 -7.04 11.19 9.17
N GLU A 217 -6.08 11.87 9.78
CA GLU A 217 -5.76 11.78 11.22
C GLU A 217 -6.94 12.22 12.09
N ASN A 218 -7.67 13.27 11.71
CA ASN A 218 -8.88 13.70 12.41
C ASN A 218 -9.97 12.61 12.37
N VAL A 219 -10.23 12.04 11.20
CA VAL A 219 -11.19 10.92 11.06
C VAL A 219 -10.71 9.70 11.87
N ILE A 220 -9.41 9.42 11.88
CA ILE A 220 -8.83 8.33 12.67
C ILE A 220 -8.96 8.57 14.18
N ALA A 221 -8.76 9.80 14.65
CA ALA A 221 -8.93 10.14 16.05
C ALA A 221 -10.36 9.87 16.51
N VAL A 222 -11.36 10.25 15.70
CA VAL A 222 -12.77 9.91 15.98
C VAL A 222 -13.00 8.41 15.89
N PHE A 223 -12.46 7.75 14.86
CA PHE A 223 -12.62 6.32 14.65
C PHE A 223 -12.08 5.51 15.84
N ASP A 224 -10.91 5.86 16.37
CA ASP A 224 -10.27 5.18 17.49
C ASP A 224 -11.06 5.36 18.81
N LEU A 225 -11.80 6.47 18.97
CA LEU A 225 -12.73 6.65 20.09
C LEU A 225 -13.96 5.74 19.98
N LEU A 226 -14.46 5.50 18.76
CA LEU A 226 -15.66 4.69 18.50
C LEU A 226 -15.37 3.18 18.45
N PHE A 227 -14.12 2.83 18.11
CA PHE A 227 -13.63 1.46 17.95
C PHE A 227 -12.30 1.28 18.71
N PRO A 228 -12.32 1.30 20.05
CA PRO A 228 -11.11 1.11 20.83
C PRO A 228 -10.48 -0.26 20.50
N PRO A 229 -9.14 -0.35 20.43
CA PRO A 229 -8.47 -1.62 20.22
C PRO A 229 -8.84 -2.61 21.33
N PRO A 230 -8.96 -3.91 21.01
CA PRO A 230 -9.25 -4.91 22.03
C PRO A 230 -8.15 -4.90 23.11
N PRO A 231 -8.51 -5.13 24.39
CA PRO A 231 -7.52 -5.34 25.44
C PRO A 231 -6.70 -6.57 25.08
N PHE A 232 -5.38 -6.40 24.98
CA PHE A 232 -4.43 -7.47 24.68
C PHE A 232 -4.32 -8.48 25.82
#